data_AF-A0A2N3ASY8-F1
#
_entry.id   AF-A0A2N3ASY8-F1
#
_cell.length_a   1.000
_cell.length_b   1.000
_cell.length_c   1.000
_cell.angle_alpha   90.00
_cell.angle_beta   90.00
_cell.angle_gamma   90.00
#
_symmetry.space_group_name_H-M   'P 1'
#
loop_
_entity.id
_entity.type
_entity.pdbx_description
1 polymer ?
#
loop_
_entity_poly.entity_id
_entity_poly.type
_entity_poly.pdbx_seq_one_letter_code
_entity_poly.pdbx_strand_id
1 'polypeptide(L)' 'AIANAENNHNLDIDGLVVAEAYVGKNLVLKRGRPRARGRYGKIMKPFSQITIKVRQVEEQA' A
#
# COMPACT_ATOMS: atom_id res chain seq x y z
N ALA A 1 -0.89 -9.90 1.62
CA ALA A 1 -2.28 -10.02 2.12
C ALA A 1 -2.67 -11.48 2.21
N ILE A 2 -2.62 -12.24 1.11
CA ILE A 2 -2.96 -13.68 1.06
C ILE A 2 -2.17 -14.52 2.07
N ALA A 3 -0.84 -14.41 2.08
CA ALA A 3 0.00 -15.16 3.04
C ALA A 3 -0.28 -14.83 4.53
N ASN A 4 -0.80 -13.64 4.85
CA ASN A 4 -1.20 -13.30 6.23
C ASN A 4 -2.58 -13.88 6.55
N ALA A 5 -3.48 -13.95 5.56
CA ALA A 5 -4.80 -14.57 5.69
C ALA A 5 -4.66 -16.09 5.91
N GLU A 6 -3.72 -16.74 5.23
CA GLU A 6 -3.40 -18.16 5.42
C GLU A 6 -2.73 -18.39 6.79
N ASN A 7 -1.61 -17.73 7.08
CA ASN A 7 -0.79 -18.05 8.25
C ASN A 7 -1.38 -17.60 9.59
N ASN A 8 -2.08 -16.46 9.64
CA ASN A 8 -2.59 -15.90 10.90
C ASN A 8 -4.07 -16.17 11.12
N HIS A 9 -4.83 -16.45 10.05
CA HIS A 9 -6.28 -16.64 10.11
C HIS A 9 -6.75 -17.99 9.55
N ASN A 10 -5.83 -18.86 9.10
CA ASN A 10 -6.13 -20.20 8.56
C ASN A 10 -7.21 -20.19 7.47
N LEU A 11 -7.31 -19.10 6.71
CA LEU A 11 -8.28 -18.96 5.62
C LEU A 11 -7.78 -19.71 4.39
N ASP A 12 -8.70 -20.35 3.67
CA ASP A 12 -8.40 -21.04 2.42
C ASP A 12 -8.07 -20.04 1.31
N ILE A 13 -6.94 -20.26 0.63
CA ILE A 13 -6.37 -19.34 -0.37
C ILE A 13 -7.29 -19.23 -1.59
N ASP A 14 -7.94 -20.35 -1.95
CA ASP A 14 -8.75 -20.44 -3.17
C ASP A 14 -10.10 -19.72 -3.01
N GLY A 15 -10.58 -19.53 -1.77
CA GLY A 15 -11.82 -18.82 -1.44
C GLY A 15 -11.65 -17.32 -1.12
N LEU A 16 -10.44 -16.77 -1.22
CA LEU A 16 -10.17 -15.37 -0.86
C LEU A 16 -10.49 -14.41 -2.01
N VAL A 17 -11.28 -13.37 -1.69
CA VAL A 17 -11.62 -12.28 -2.61
C VAL A 17 -11.16 -10.95 -2.03
N VAL A 18 -10.70 -10.04 -2.90
CA VAL A 18 -10.34 -8.68 -2.51
C VAL A 18 -11.61 -7.90 -2.18
N ALA A 19 -11.76 -7.51 -0.92
CA ALA A 19 -12.89 -6.71 -0.45
C ALA A 19 -12.68 -5.23 -0.77
N GLU A 20 -11.49 -4.71 -0.46
CA GLU A 20 -11.12 -3.32 -0.67
C GLU A 20 -9.64 -3.23 -1.02
N ALA A 21 -9.31 -2.38 -1.98
CA ALA A 21 -7.93 -2.01 -2.29
C ALA A 21 -7.85 -0.49 -2.49
N TYR A 22 -7.03 0.18 -1.69
CA TYR A 22 -6.84 1.62 -1.81
C TYR A 22 -5.41 2.03 -1.48
N VAL A 23 -5.03 3.19 -2.03
CA VAL A 23 -3.69 3.76 -1.87
C VAL A 23 -3.81 5.08 -1.13
N GLY A 24 -3.32 5.09 0.12
CA GLY A 24 -3.25 6.25 0.98
C GLY A 24 -2.01 7.09 0.72
N LYS A 25 -2.10 8.39 1.06
CA LYS A 25 -0.93 9.27 1.15
C LYS A 25 -0.08 8.86 2.36
N ASN A 26 1.23 8.85 2.19
CA ASN A 26 2.19 8.64 3.26
C ASN A 26 3.24 9.76 3.24
N LEU A 27 4.28 9.64 4.09
CA LEU A 27 5.36 10.60 4.21
C LEU A 27 5.91 11.00 2.84
N VAL A 28 6.17 12.28 2.67
CA VAL A 28 6.90 12.79 1.50
C VAL A 28 8.25 13.30 1.96
N LEU A 29 9.32 12.62 1.54
CA LEU A 29 10.67 13.07 1.86
C LEU A 29 10.99 14.32 1.04
N LYS A 30 11.33 15.39 1.76
CA LYS A 30 11.85 16.63 1.18
C LYS A 30 13.35 16.47 0.99
N ARG A 31 13.80 16.61 -0.25
CA ARG A 31 15.21 16.72 -0.63
C ARG A 31 15.39 18.03 -1.36
N GLY A 32 16.62 18.45 -1.56
CA GLY A 32 16.84 19.52 -2.50
C GLY A 32 18.07 19.32 -3.34
N ARG A 33 18.11 20.12 -4.39
CA ARG A 33 19.07 20.01 -5.48
C ARG A 33 19.64 21.38 -5.74
N PRO A 34 20.97 21.55 -5.66
CA PRO A 34 21.60 22.81 -6.02
C PRO A 34 21.31 23.12 -7.49
N ARG A 35 21.08 24.41 -7.77
CA ARG A 35 20.85 24.95 -9.11
C ARG A 35 21.81 26.13 -9.34
N ALA A 36 21.93 26.54 -10.60
CA ALA A 36 22.76 27.69 -10.98
C ALA A 36 22.35 28.97 -10.24
N ARG A 37 23.30 29.90 -10.10
CA ARG A 37 23.10 31.23 -9.47
C ARG A 37 22.62 31.16 -8.01
N GLY A 38 23.16 30.23 -7.21
CA GLY A 38 22.85 30.10 -5.77
C GLY A 38 21.42 29.66 -5.46
N ARG A 39 20.67 29.19 -6.47
CA ARG A 39 19.28 28.74 -6.27
C ARG A 39 19.25 27.32 -5.70
N TYR A 40 18.26 27.04 -4.85
CA TYR A 40 18.01 25.70 -4.32
C TYR A 40 16.64 25.20 -4.78
N GLY A 41 16.63 24.12 -5.55
CA GLY A 41 15.39 23.47 -5.99
C GLY A 41 14.93 22.45 -4.95
N LYS A 42 13.63 22.33 -4.75
CA LYS A 42 13.03 21.28 -3.90
C LYS A 42 12.72 20.05 -4.73
N ILE A 43 13.04 18.87 -4.21
CA ILE A 43 12.65 17.57 -4.75
C ILE A 43 11.77 16.88 -3.70
N MET A 44 10.61 16.39 -4.13
CA MET A 44 9.70 15.61 -3.28
C MET A 44 9.81 14.15 -3.69
N LYS A 45 10.03 13.25 -2.71
CA LYS A 45 9.97 11.80 -2.91
C LYS A 45 8.75 11.27 -2.13
N PRO A 46 7.59 11.12 -2.80
CA PRO A 46 6.38 10.67 -2.14
C PRO A 46 6.44 9.17 -1.87
N PHE A 47 6.02 8.78 -0.67
CA PHE A 47 5.67 7.41 -0.35
C PHE A 47 4.16 7.27 -0.32
N SER A 48 3.68 6.08 -0.65
CA SER A 48 2.29 5.69 -0.50
C SER A 48 2.16 4.58 0.52
N GLN A 49 0.98 4.48 1.13
CA GLN A 49 0.60 3.33 1.94
C GLN A 49 -0.45 2.56 1.15
N ILE A 50 -0.11 1.33 0.75
CA ILE A 50 -0.99 0.46 -0.01
C ILE A 50 -1.69 -0.46 0.98
N THR A 51 -3.02 -0.41 1.03
CA THR A 51 -3.83 -1.28 1.90
C THR A 51 -4.69 -2.17 1.02
N ILE A 52 -4.59 -3.48 1.25
CA ILE A 52 -5.38 -4.50 0.56
C ILE A 52 -6.09 -5.31 1.63
N LYS A 53 -7.43 -5.26 1.65
CA LYS A 53 -8.27 -6.09 2.51
C LYS A 53 -8.79 -7.26 1.68
N VAL A 54 -8.60 -8.46 2.23
CA VAL A 54 -9.13 -9.70 1.67
C VAL A 54 -10.20 -10.24 2.60
N ARG A 55 -11.25 -10.82 2.03
CA ARG A 55 -12.33 -11.50 2.74
C ARG A 55 -12.53 -12.87 2.12
N GLN A 56 -12.92 -13.85 2.93
CA GLN A 56 -13.42 -15.11 2.39
C GLN A 56 -14.89 -14.93 1.98
N VAL A 57 -15.28 -15.57 0.88
CA VAL A 57 -16.70 -15.68 0.54
C VAL A 57 -17.25 -16.88 1.31
N GLU A 58 -18.18 -16.65 2.24
CA GLU A 58 -18.97 -17.74 2.78
C GLU A 58 -19.84 -18.29 1.64
N GLU A 59 -19.70 -19.59 1.37
CA GLU A 59 -20.59 -20.31 0.48
C GLU A 59 -22.00 -20.25 1.10
N GLN A 60 -22.91 -19.47 0.51
CA GLN A 60 -24.33 -19.59 0.82
C GLN A 60 -24.85 -20.86 0.15
N ALA A 61 -24.73 -22.00 0.84
CA ALA A 61 -25.46 -23.24 0.56
C ALA A 61 -25.54 -24.12 1.81
#